data_AF-A0A9D6F974-F1
#
_entry.id   AF-A0A9D6F974-F1
#
_cell.length_a   1.000
_cell.length_b   1.000
_cell.length_c   1.000
_cell.angle_alpha   90.00
_cell.angle_beta   90.00
_cell.angle_gamma   90.00
#
_symmetry.space_group_name_H-M   'P 1'
#
loop_
_entity.id
_entity.type
_entity.pdbx_description
1 polymer ?
#
loop_
_entity_poly.entity_id
_entity_poly.type
_entity_poly.pdbx_seq_one_letter_code
_entity_poly.pdbx_strand_id
1 'polypeptide(L)'
;MKRCLVVLAFLPHLTGCLGYVYPTVNYVPEQVVPNKDGSVHAFRVDIDRTERKPAPPSTVYTLTKLPVDYRGVIPSQLEIGQVTGVLDPLGIALNVAHERSEYSMSVRFYRPGYQMIEVKSWDKSRQLQWLPAADLSAQERAIDDLLTDPEAPVLPMQKSQTVIPQRASWWELKDQKTPPLGLQPGAHSPSQRAALMFAAGEYERLATSPGANAPAAQTSKERLQQKAIWLRRFAEQAPLR
;
A
#
# COMPACT_ATOMS: atom_id res chain seq x y z
N MET A 1 -39.37 -2.78 -45.75
CA MET A 1 -38.22 -3.37 -44.99
C MET A 1 -37.01 -2.46 -44.79
N LYS A 2 -36.88 -1.29 -45.45
CA LYS A 2 -35.73 -0.36 -45.26
C LYS A 2 -35.76 0.47 -43.96
N ARG A 3 -36.90 0.55 -43.25
CA ARG A 3 -37.05 1.36 -42.02
C ARG A 3 -36.62 0.67 -40.72
N CYS A 4 -36.52 -0.67 -40.72
CA CYS A 4 -36.07 -1.42 -39.54
C CYS A 4 -34.54 -1.40 -39.36
N LEU A 5 -33.79 -1.25 -40.47
CA LEU A 5 -32.32 -1.14 -40.45
C LEU A 5 -31.82 0.18 -39.82
N VAL A 6 -32.61 1.25 -39.87
CA VAL A 6 -32.23 2.55 -39.29
C VAL A 6 -32.31 2.51 -37.76
N VAL A 7 -33.28 1.79 -37.17
CA VAL A 7 -33.41 1.67 -35.70
C VAL A 7 -32.26 0.84 -35.10
N LEU A 8 -31.81 -0.21 -35.79
CA LEU A 8 -30.64 -1.01 -35.41
C LEU A 8 -29.32 -0.22 -35.49
N ALA A 9 -29.22 0.80 -36.36
CA ALA A 9 -28.03 1.64 -36.48
C ALA A 9 -27.91 2.70 -35.36
N PHE A 10 -29.02 3.09 -34.71
CA PHE A 10 -29.02 4.05 -33.59
C PHE A 10 -29.00 3.40 -32.20
N LEU A 11 -29.39 2.13 -32.08
CA LEU A 11 -29.28 1.35 -30.83
C LEU A 11 -27.87 1.30 -30.21
N PRO A 12 -26.75 1.15 -30.95
CA PRO A 12 -25.42 1.09 -30.33
C PRO A 12 -24.95 2.43 -29.74
N HIS A 13 -25.62 3.55 -30.02
CA HIS A 13 -25.34 4.84 -29.37
C HIS A 13 -26.23 5.07 -28.13
N LEU A 14 -27.27 4.26 -27.94
CA LEU A 14 -28.15 4.29 -26.77
C LEU A 14 -27.86 3.17 -25.77
N THR A 15 -26.96 2.24 -26.09
CA THR A 15 -26.40 1.29 -25.12
C THR A 15 -25.42 2.03 -24.22
N GLY A 16 -25.96 2.79 -23.27
CA GLY A 16 -25.20 3.41 -22.20
C GLY A 16 -24.39 2.36 -21.43
N CYS A 17 -23.23 2.78 -20.95
CA CYS A 17 -22.42 2.05 -19.99
C CYS A 17 -23.27 1.50 -18.84
N LEU A 18 -23.20 0.18 -18.60
CA LEU A 18 -23.86 -0.42 -17.43
C LEU A 18 -22.91 -0.29 -16.23
N GLY A 19 -23.17 0.71 -15.38
CA GLY A 19 -22.50 0.83 -14.10
C GLY A 19 -22.95 -0.29 -13.15
N TYR A 20 -22.01 -0.88 -12.43
CA TYR A 20 -22.30 -1.81 -11.33
C TYR A 20 -21.64 -1.33 -10.05
N VAL A 21 -22.30 -1.61 -8.93
CA VAL A 21 -21.78 -1.40 -7.58
C VAL A 21 -22.24 -2.57 -6.73
N TYR A 22 -21.32 -3.23 -6.03
CA TYR A 22 -21.67 -4.23 -5.03
C TYR A 22 -20.77 -4.11 -3.80
N PRO A 23 -21.28 -4.43 -2.60
CA PRO A 23 -20.49 -4.38 -1.39
C PRO A 23 -19.48 -5.54 -1.37
N THR A 24 -18.28 -5.28 -0.86
CA THR A 24 -17.30 -6.30 -0.49
C THR A 24 -17.02 -6.24 0.99
N VAL A 25 -16.88 -7.40 1.61
CA VAL A 25 -16.51 -7.50 3.02
C VAL A 25 -15.01 -7.78 3.09
N ASN A 26 -14.30 -7.02 3.93
CA ASN A 26 -12.90 -7.25 4.24
C ASN A 26 -12.76 -7.47 5.75
N TYR A 27 -12.16 -8.60 6.12
CA TYR A 27 -12.02 -8.98 7.52
C TYR A 27 -10.60 -9.43 7.82
N VAL A 28 -9.97 -8.83 8.81
CA VAL A 28 -8.70 -9.29 9.39
C VAL A 28 -8.97 -9.75 10.82
N PRO A 29 -8.72 -11.03 11.16
CA PRO A 29 -9.03 -11.54 12.48
C PRO A 29 -8.14 -10.90 13.54
N GLU A 30 -8.60 -10.98 14.79
CA GLU A 30 -7.82 -10.59 15.97
C GLU A 30 -6.44 -11.24 15.96
N GLN A 31 -5.42 -10.45 16.29
CA GLN A 31 -4.04 -10.90 16.39
C GLN A 31 -3.53 -10.73 17.81
N VAL A 32 -2.88 -11.76 18.33
CA VAL A 32 -2.19 -11.73 19.62
C VAL A 32 -0.70 -11.67 19.35
N VAL A 33 -0.06 -10.63 19.86
CA VAL A 33 1.35 -10.33 19.60
C VAL A 33 2.10 -10.16 20.92
N PRO A 34 3.25 -10.81 21.12
CA PRO A 34 4.06 -10.60 22.32
C PRO A 34 4.62 -9.16 22.33
N ASN A 35 3.96 -8.25 23.06
CA ASN A 35 4.33 -6.83 23.13
C ASN A 35 4.59 -6.34 24.57
N LYS A 36 5.32 -7.13 25.36
CA LYS A 36 5.62 -6.78 26.77
C LYS A 36 6.44 -5.50 26.91
N ASP A 37 7.24 -5.18 25.89
CA ASP A 37 8.16 -4.04 25.84
C ASP A 37 7.56 -2.81 25.13
N GLY A 38 6.33 -2.91 24.60
CA GLY A 38 5.70 -1.84 23.82
C GLY A 38 6.38 -1.57 22.47
N SER A 39 7.29 -2.44 22.02
CA SER A 39 8.06 -2.25 20.78
C SER A 39 7.31 -2.60 19.50
N VAL A 40 6.19 -3.33 19.62
CA VAL A 40 5.37 -3.72 18.47
C VAL A 40 4.39 -2.61 18.14
N HIS A 41 4.36 -2.25 16.87
CA HIS A 41 3.42 -1.31 16.30
C HIS A 41 2.60 -2.00 15.21
N ALA A 42 1.31 -1.73 15.17
CA ALA A 42 0.40 -2.26 14.16
C ALA A 42 -0.21 -1.11 13.36
N PHE A 43 -0.40 -1.35 12.07
CA PHE A 43 -0.94 -0.38 11.14
C PHE A 43 -1.96 -1.07 10.24
N ARG A 44 -3.17 -0.54 10.22
CA ARG A 44 -4.17 -0.87 9.20
C ARG A 44 -3.78 -0.17 7.90
N VAL A 45 -3.82 -0.92 6.80
CA VAL A 45 -3.58 -0.43 5.45
C VAL A 45 -4.89 -0.59 4.68
N ASP A 46 -5.45 0.53 4.25
CA ASP A 46 -6.69 0.60 3.46
C ASP A 46 -6.31 0.93 2.02
N ILE A 47 -6.69 0.09 1.06
CA ILE A 47 -6.20 0.13 -0.32
C ILE A 47 -7.40 0.26 -1.26
N ASP A 48 -7.47 1.36 -1.99
CA ASP A 48 -8.39 1.60 -3.10
C ASP A 48 -7.64 1.46 -4.41
N ARG A 49 -7.96 0.43 -5.18
CA ARG A 49 -7.32 0.16 -6.48
C ARG A 49 -8.31 0.41 -7.61
N THR A 50 -7.98 1.31 -8.51
CA THR A 50 -8.76 1.55 -9.73
C THR A 50 -8.00 1.06 -10.95
N GLU A 51 -8.56 0.06 -11.63
CA GLU A 51 -8.10 -0.42 -12.92
C GLU A 51 -8.91 0.26 -14.02
N ARG A 52 -8.29 1.10 -14.85
CA ARG A 52 -8.94 1.79 -15.96
C ARG A 52 -8.20 1.55 -17.25
N LYS A 53 -8.67 0.66 -18.11
CA LYS A 53 -8.02 0.45 -19.43
C LYS A 53 -8.26 1.66 -20.35
N PRO A 54 -7.27 2.11 -21.14
CA PRO A 54 -5.90 1.57 -21.29
C PRO A 54 -4.86 2.16 -20.30
N ALA A 55 -5.27 2.99 -19.34
CA ALA A 55 -4.36 3.56 -18.35
C ALA A 55 -3.80 2.48 -17.40
N PRO A 56 -2.60 2.71 -16.83
CA PRO A 56 -2.10 1.85 -15.76
C PRO A 56 -3.05 1.89 -14.56
N PRO A 57 -3.12 0.81 -13.75
CA PRO A 57 -3.90 0.83 -12.52
C PRO A 57 -3.37 1.92 -11.59
N SER A 58 -4.28 2.62 -10.94
CA SER A 58 -3.97 3.57 -9.87
C SER A 58 -4.35 2.95 -8.55
N THR A 59 -3.37 2.78 -7.66
CA THR A 59 -3.62 2.46 -6.25
C THR A 59 -3.64 3.76 -5.46
N VAL A 60 -4.53 3.84 -4.49
CA VAL A 60 -4.54 4.82 -3.41
C VAL A 60 -4.57 4.04 -2.11
N TYR A 61 -3.75 4.38 -1.13
CA TYR A 61 -3.90 3.77 0.20
C TYR A 61 -3.58 4.71 1.34
N THR A 62 -4.15 4.37 2.48
CA THR A 62 -3.94 5.04 3.76
C THR A 62 -3.41 4.05 4.79
N LEU A 63 -2.74 4.59 5.81
CA LEU A 63 -2.03 3.90 6.85
C LEU A 63 -2.51 4.45 8.20
N THR A 64 -3.26 3.66 8.94
CA THR A 64 -3.79 4.03 10.25
C THR A 64 -3.11 3.23 11.35
N LYS A 65 -2.44 3.90 12.29
CA LYS A 65 -1.86 3.23 13.45
C LYS A 65 -2.97 2.64 14.32
N LEU A 66 -2.88 1.34 14.59
CA LEU A 66 -3.80 0.63 15.48
C LEU A 66 -3.24 0.62 16.91
N PRO A 67 -4.09 0.80 17.94
CA PRO A 67 -3.67 0.61 19.31
C PRO A 67 -3.39 -0.88 19.57
N VAL A 68 -2.30 -1.15 20.28
CA VAL A 68 -1.97 -2.48 20.79
C VAL A 68 -2.31 -2.47 22.28
N ASP A 69 -3.21 -3.36 22.71
CA ASP A 69 -3.61 -3.47 24.11
C ASP A 69 -2.41 -3.88 25.00
N TYR A 70 -2.49 -3.67 26.32
CA TYR A 70 -1.45 -4.10 27.28
C TYR A 70 -1.23 -5.62 27.27
N ARG A 71 -2.22 -6.38 26.80
CA ARG A 71 -2.14 -7.83 26.58
C ARG A 71 -1.46 -8.21 25.27
N GLY A 72 -1.11 -7.24 24.43
CA GLY A 72 -0.60 -7.47 23.09
C GLY A 72 -1.69 -7.88 22.09
N VAL A 73 -2.96 -7.62 22.41
CA VAL A 73 -4.09 -7.94 21.54
C VAL A 73 -4.40 -6.76 20.62
N ILE A 74 -4.59 -7.06 19.34
CA ILE A 74 -5.04 -6.12 18.32
C ILE A 74 -6.41 -6.58 17.85
N PRO A 75 -7.47 -5.78 18.04
CA PRO A 75 -8.83 -6.20 17.76
C PRO A 75 -9.00 -6.52 16.27
N SER A 76 -9.93 -7.44 15.97
CA SER A 76 -10.29 -7.74 14.58
C SER A 76 -10.73 -6.48 13.84
N GLN A 77 -10.36 -6.37 12.57
CA GLN A 77 -10.77 -5.28 11.69
C GLN A 77 -11.82 -5.80 10.72
N LEU A 78 -12.90 -5.04 10.54
CA LEU A 78 -13.97 -5.33 9.59
C LEU A 78 -14.26 -4.04 8.83
N GLU A 79 -14.27 -4.11 7.50
CA GLU A 79 -14.66 -3.01 6.63
C GLU A 79 -15.60 -3.53 5.53
N ILE A 80 -16.62 -2.75 5.21
CA ILE A 80 -17.47 -2.99 4.05
C ILE A 80 -17.06 -1.99 2.96
N GLY A 81 -16.29 -2.48 1.99
CA GLY A 81 -15.89 -1.72 0.82
C GLY A 81 -16.95 -1.76 -0.28
N GLN A 82 -16.73 -0.95 -1.31
CA GLN A 82 -17.51 -0.98 -2.54
C GLN A 82 -16.61 -1.42 -3.68
N VAL A 83 -17.09 -2.36 -4.48
CA VAL A 83 -16.53 -2.59 -5.80
C VAL A 83 -17.43 -1.92 -6.80
N THR A 84 -16.86 -0.99 -7.56
CA THR A 84 -17.58 -0.25 -8.60
C THR A 84 -16.95 -0.52 -9.95
N GLY A 85 -17.74 -0.41 -11.01
CA GLY A 85 -17.16 -0.45 -12.33
C GLY A 85 -18.16 -0.20 -13.44
N VAL A 86 -17.64 -0.22 -14.66
CA VAL A 86 -18.42 0.03 -15.87
C VAL A 86 -18.27 -1.16 -16.82
N LEU A 87 -19.41 -1.77 -17.17
CA LEU A 87 -19.50 -2.81 -18.19
C LEU A 87 -19.94 -2.19 -19.51
N ASP A 88 -19.24 -2.56 -20.59
CA ASP A 88 -19.73 -2.37 -21.95
C ASP A 88 -20.76 -3.48 -22.26
N PRO A 89 -22.07 -3.17 -22.31
CA PRO A 89 -23.12 -4.17 -22.49
C PRO A 89 -23.04 -4.90 -23.83
N LEU A 90 -22.36 -4.31 -24.82
CA LEU A 90 -22.25 -4.94 -26.14
C LEU A 90 -21.12 -5.97 -26.20
N GLY A 91 -20.15 -5.94 -25.27
CA GLY A 91 -18.98 -6.82 -25.32
C GLY A 91 -18.16 -6.72 -26.62
N ILE A 92 -18.47 -5.73 -27.47
CA ILE A 92 -17.88 -5.52 -28.80
C ILE A 92 -16.65 -4.60 -28.69
N ALA A 93 -16.50 -3.83 -27.60
CA ALA A 93 -15.23 -3.12 -27.35
C ALA A 93 -14.13 -4.10 -26.90
N LEU A 94 -13.43 -4.63 -27.91
CA LEU A 94 -11.99 -4.87 -27.92
C LEU A 94 -11.27 -4.13 -26.77
N ASN A 95 -11.01 -4.76 -25.61
CA ASN A 95 -10.02 -4.34 -24.60
C ASN A 95 -10.02 -2.88 -24.04
N VAL A 96 -10.92 -1.97 -24.42
CA VAL A 96 -10.59 -0.51 -24.42
C VAL A 96 -11.23 0.33 -23.30
N ALA A 97 -12.30 -0.08 -22.62
CA ALA A 97 -12.86 0.75 -21.55
C ALA A 97 -13.57 -0.07 -20.46
N HIS A 98 -12.79 -0.74 -19.61
CA HIS A 98 -13.28 -1.25 -18.33
C HIS A 98 -12.65 -0.41 -17.22
N GLU A 99 -13.50 0.19 -16.39
CA GLU A 99 -13.10 0.73 -15.10
C GLU A 99 -13.61 -0.23 -14.02
N ARG A 100 -12.73 -0.62 -13.11
CA ARG A 100 -13.06 -1.38 -11.91
C ARG A 100 -12.29 -0.80 -10.74
N SER A 101 -13.02 -0.36 -9.72
CA SER A 101 -12.43 0.05 -8.45
C SER A 101 -12.69 -1.03 -7.40
N GLU A 102 -11.65 -1.45 -6.68
CA GLU A 102 -11.70 -2.49 -5.66
C GLU A 102 -11.01 -2.01 -4.39
N TYR A 103 -11.71 -2.20 -3.28
CA TYR A 103 -11.20 -1.90 -1.95
C TYR A 103 -10.69 -3.18 -1.27
N SER A 104 -9.46 -3.14 -0.74
CA SER A 104 -8.86 -4.20 0.06
C SER A 104 -8.23 -3.63 1.35
N MET A 105 -8.04 -4.51 2.33
CA MET A 105 -7.49 -4.14 3.64
C MET A 105 -6.43 -5.15 4.10
N SER A 106 -5.36 -4.66 4.73
CA SER A 106 -4.38 -5.49 5.45
C SER A 106 -3.97 -4.86 6.77
N VAL A 107 -3.34 -5.64 7.65
CA VAL A 107 -2.71 -5.15 8.88
C VAL A 107 -1.22 -5.49 8.84
N ARG A 108 -0.38 -4.47 8.98
CA ARG A 108 1.08 -4.58 9.01
C ARG A 108 1.60 -4.42 10.43
N PHE A 109 2.51 -5.30 10.80
CA PHE A 109 3.15 -5.34 12.11
C PHE A 109 4.62 -4.98 11.93
N TYR A 110 5.05 -3.98 12.69
CA TYR A 110 6.41 -3.50 12.69
C TYR A 110 7.00 -3.61 14.09
N ARG A 111 8.22 -4.10 14.17
CA ARG A 111 9.03 -4.13 15.40
C ARG A 111 10.47 -3.76 15.05
N PRO A 112 11.09 -2.77 15.72
CA PRO A 112 12.48 -2.39 15.48
C PRO A 112 13.43 -3.60 15.52
N GLY A 113 14.26 -3.76 14.49
CA GLY A 113 15.22 -4.86 14.37
C GLY A 113 14.66 -6.16 13.78
N TYR A 114 13.40 -6.20 13.36
CA TYR A 114 12.75 -7.35 12.73
C TYR A 114 12.19 -7.00 11.35
N GLN A 115 11.91 -8.03 10.55
CA GLN A 115 11.17 -7.90 9.30
C GLN A 115 9.71 -7.52 9.56
N MET A 116 9.11 -6.77 8.64
CA MET A 116 7.69 -6.43 8.67
C MET A 116 6.85 -7.67 8.40
N ILE A 117 5.75 -7.83 9.13
CA ILE A 117 4.80 -8.93 8.92
C ILE A 117 3.48 -8.34 8.45
N GLU A 118 2.93 -8.87 7.35
CA GLU A 118 1.63 -8.48 6.84
C GLU A 118 0.62 -9.61 7.04
N VAL A 119 -0.58 -9.25 7.50
CA VAL A 119 -1.75 -10.11 7.58
C VAL A 119 -2.83 -9.51 6.69
N LYS A 120 -3.22 -10.25 5.65
CA LYS A 120 -4.19 -9.81 4.66
C LYS A 120 -5.61 -10.11 5.11
N SER A 121 -6.58 -9.44 4.48
CA SER A 121 -7.97 -9.81 4.63
C SER A 121 -8.18 -11.30 4.33
N TRP A 122 -8.97 -11.96 5.17
CA TRP A 122 -9.29 -13.38 5.13
C TRP A 122 -8.15 -14.35 5.49
N ASP A 123 -6.97 -13.84 5.87
CA ASP A 123 -5.93 -14.69 6.48
C ASP A 123 -6.44 -15.28 7.80
N LYS A 124 -6.06 -16.54 8.07
CA LYS A 124 -6.37 -17.17 9.37
C LYS A 124 -5.52 -16.52 10.47
N SER A 125 -6.11 -16.36 11.66
CA SER A 125 -5.35 -15.96 12.85
C SER A 125 -4.22 -16.97 13.08
N ARG A 126 -3.00 -16.46 13.29
CA ARG A 126 -1.78 -17.26 13.46
C ARG A 126 -0.81 -16.54 14.38
N GLN A 127 0.06 -17.30 15.03
CA GLN A 127 1.17 -16.71 15.77
C GLN A 127 2.11 -16.01 14.80
N LEU A 128 2.40 -14.73 15.06
CA LEU A 128 3.33 -13.94 14.24
C LEU A 128 4.77 -14.41 14.49
N GLN A 129 5.45 -14.81 13.42
CA GLN A 129 6.85 -15.24 13.47
C GLN A 129 7.77 -14.05 13.16
N TRP A 130 8.42 -13.54 14.19
CA TRP A 130 9.33 -12.40 14.09
C TRP A 130 10.71 -12.85 13.60
N LEU A 131 11.04 -12.51 12.35
CA LEU A 131 12.34 -12.78 11.77
C LEU A 131 13.27 -11.56 11.98
N PRO A 132 14.45 -11.74 12.60
CA PRO A 132 15.40 -10.64 12.75
C PRO A 132 15.81 -10.05 11.41
N ALA A 133 15.93 -8.72 11.36
CA ALA A 133 16.51 -8.01 10.23
C ALA A 133 18.04 -8.00 10.40
N ALA A 134 18.73 -8.77 9.54
CA ALA A 134 20.15 -9.11 9.71
C ALA A 134 21.10 -7.90 9.69
N ASP A 135 20.76 -6.87 8.93
CA ASP A 135 21.59 -5.68 8.75
C ASP A 135 20.74 -4.40 8.67
N LEU A 136 21.42 -3.26 8.57
CA LEU A 136 20.78 -1.94 8.45
C LEU A 136 19.90 -1.85 7.18
N SER A 137 20.30 -2.50 6.09
CA SER A 137 19.53 -2.54 4.84
C SER A 137 18.21 -3.30 5.01
N ALA A 138 18.22 -4.44 5.72
CA ALA A 138 17.04 -5.21 6.05
C ALA A 138 16.10 -4.44 7.01
N GLN A 139 16.66 -3.68 7.95
CA GLN A 139 15.86 -2.82 8.83
C GLN A 139 15.24 -1.65 8.06
N GLU A 140 15.99 -1.00 7.18
CA GLU A 140 15.47 0.01 6.26
C GLU A 140 14.35 -0.55 5.39
N ARG A 141 14.55 -1.77 4.85
CA ARG A 141 13.54 -2.48 4.06
C ARG A 141 12.26 -2.75 4.85
N ALA A 142 12.36 -3.09 6.13
CA ALA A 142 11.16 -3.30 6.95
C ALA A 142 10.31 -2.01 7.10
N ILE A 143 10.95 -0.83 7.15
CA ILE A 143 10.25 0.46 7.14
C ILE A 143 9.73 0.80 5.74
N ASP A 144 10.52 0.49 4.70
CA ASP A 144 10.08 0.66 3.31
C ASP A 144 8.85 -0.18 3.01
N ASP A 145 8.82 -1.45 3.42
CA ASP A 145 7.70 -2.37 3.24
C ASP A 145 6.45 -1.91 4.02
N LEU A 146 6.63 -1.25 5.17
CA LEU A 146 5.53 -0.61 5.89
C LEU A 146 4.83 0.47 5.06
N LEU A 147 5.59 1.19 4.23
CA LEU A 147 5.13 2.32 3.43
C LEU A 147 4.83 1.97 1.97
N THR A 148 5.10 0.75 1.52
CA THR A 148 4.97 0.36 0.10
C THR A 148 3.56 -0.16 -0.21
N ASP A 149 3.10 0.00 -1.45
CA ASP A 149 1.88 -0.63 -1.95
C ASP A 149 2.03 -2.17 -1.86
N PRO A 150 1.17 -2.90 -1.11
CA PRO A 150 1.28 -4.35 -1.00
C PRO A 150 1.05 -5.07 -2.33
N GLU A 151 0.26 -4.46 -3.21
CA GLU A 151 -0.12 -4.99 -4.51
C GLU A 151 0.69 -4.40 -5.65
N ALA A 152 1.67 -3.53 -5.36
CA ALA A 152 2.55 -3.00 -6.40
C ALA A 152 3.11 -4.18 -7.21
N PRO A 153 2.89 -4.18 -8.54
CA PRO A 153 3.35 -5.25 -9.39
C PRO A 153 4.85 -5.38 -9.18
N VAL A 154 5.28 -6.56 -8.74
CA VAL A 154 6.70 -6.90 -8.75
C VAL A 154 7.08 -6.83 -10.22
N LEU A 155 7.84 -5.80 -10.59
CA LEU A 155 8.20 -5.56 -11.99
C LEU A 155 8.70 -6.89 -12.57
N PRO A 156 8.12 -7.37 -13.68
CA PRO A 156 8.54 -8.63 -14.26
C PRO A 156 10.04 -8.50 -14.54
N MET A 157 10.83 -9.35 -13.89
CA MET A 157 12.26 -9.46 -14.16
C MET A 157 12.43 -9.51 -15.68
N GLN A 158 13.18 -8.57 -16.24
CA GLN A 158 13.75 -8.77 -17.56
C GLN A 158 14.46 -10.13 -17.49
N LYS A 159 14.05 -11.07 -18.36
CA LYS A 159 14.33 -12.53 -18.32
C LYS A 159 15.84 -12.92 -18.34
N SER A 160 16.76 -11.99 -18.10
CA SER A 160 18.18 -12.13 -18.37
C SER A 160 19.06 -12.18 -17.12
N GLN A 161 18.52 -12.11 -15.90
CA GLN A 161 19.35 -12.14 -14.69
C GLN A 161 18.84 -13.16 -13.68
N THR A 162 19.67 -14.14 -13.34
CA THR A 162 19.47 -15.17 -12.29
C THR A 162 19.65 -14.62 -10.87
N VAL A 163 19.47 -13.32 -10.67
CA VAL A 163 19.59 -12.66 -9.37
C VAL A 163 18.21 -12.66 -8.72
N ILE A 164 18.12 -13.13 -7.48
CA ILE A 164 16.89 -13.08 -6.66
C ILE A 164 16.26 -11.68 -6.81
N PRO A 165 14.98 -11.56 -7.18
CA PRO A 165 14.36 -10.26 -7.44
C PRO A 165 14.42 -9.41 -6.17
N GLN A 166 15.32 -8.43 -6.16
CA GLN A 166 15.30 -7.37 -5.17
C GLN A 166 14.17 -6.42 -5.58
N ARG A 167 13.11 -6.35 -4.78
CA ARG A 167 12.11 -5.29 -4.89
C ARG A 167 12.85 -3.95 -4.77
N ALA A 168 12.72 -3.10 -5.78
CA ALA A 168 13.24 -1.72 -5.73
C ALA A 168 12.61 -1.01 -4.53
N SER A 169 13.42 -0.24 -3.80
CA SER A 169 12.90 0.55 -2.67
C SER A 169 11.92 1.59 -3.20
N TRP A 170 10.83 1.85 -2.47
CA TRP A 170 9.90 2.94 -2.83
C TRP A 170 10.62 4.27 -3.04
N TRP A 171 11.72 4.48 -2.32
CA TRP A 171 12.54 5.67 -2.39
C TRP A 171 13.32 5.80 -3.69
N GLU A 172 13.67 4.69 -4.33
CA GLU A 172 14.29 4.68 -5.66
C GLU A 172 13.23 4.95 -6.75
N LEU A 173 11.98 4.56 -6.47
CA LEU A 173 10.84 4.77 -7.38
C LEU A 173 10.26 6.18 -7.29
N LYS A 174 10.52 6.92 -6.19
CA LYS A 174 9.95 8.25 -5.97
C LYS A 174 10.33 9.27 -7.05
N ASP A 175 11.54 9.14 -7.62
CA ASP A 175 12.07 10.08 -8.61
C ASP A 175 11.50 9.78 -10.02
N GLN A 176 10.90 8.60 -10.21
CA GLN A 176 10.29 8.20 -11.48
C GLN A 176 8.78 8.46 -11.54
N LYS A 177 8.12 8.52 -10.39
CA LYS A 177 6.69 8.83 -10.27
C LYS A 177 6.45 9.66 -9.02
N THR A 178 6.25 10.95 -9.17
CA THR A 178 5.64 11.79 -8.12
C THR A 178 4.17 12.02 -8.47
N PRO A 179 3.21 11.74 -7.57
CA PRO A 179 3.37 11.20 -6.22
C PRO A 179 3.60 9.68 -6.27
N PRO A 180 4.58 9.12 -5.55
CA PRO A 180 4.95 7.72 -5.72
C PRO A 180 3.97 6.84 -4.97
N LEU A 181 3.46 5.83 -5.66
CA LEU A 181 2.83 4.64 -5.10
C LEU A 181 1.42 4.76 -4.54
N GLY A 182 0.75 5.91 -4.56
CA GLY A 182 -0.64 5.98 -4.10
C GLY A 182 -0.83 6.18 -2.60
N LEU A 183 0.25 6.22 -1.82
CA LEU A 183 0.19 6.59 -0.40
C LEU A 183 -0.34 8.02 -0.27
N GLN A 184 -1.39 8.21 0.51
CA GLN A 184 -1.97 9.54 0.75
C GLN A 184 -1.10 10.41 1.65
N PRO A 185 -1.06 11.75 1.46
CA PRO A 185 -0.33 12.66 2.33
C PRO A 185 -0.96 12.74 3.72
N GLY A 186 -0.21 13.24 4.70
CA GLY A 186 -0.68 13.26 6.09
C GLY A 186 -1.88 14.16 6.35
N ALA A 187 -2.15 15.17 5.52
CA ALA A 187 -3.37 15.97 5.64
C ALA A 187 -4.66 15.20 5.27
N HIS A 188 -4.56 13.98 4.74
CA HIS A 188 -5.72 13.13 4.50
C HIS A 188 -6.44 12.79 5.83
N SER A 189 -5.70 12.46 6.89
CA SER A 189 -6.26 12.23 8.21
C SER A 189 -5.21 12.38 9.33
N PRO A 190 -5.62 12.71 10.58
CA PRO A 190 -4.68 12.74 11.71
C PRO A 190 -3.97 11.40 11.96
N SER A 191 -4.65 10.26 11.72
CA SER A 191 -4.04 8.94 11.86
C SER A 191 -2.98 8.67 10.80
N GLN A 192 -3.23 9.07 9.55
CA GLN A 192 -2.27 9.01 8.46
C GLN A 192 -1.02 9.84 8.79
N ARG A 193 -1.22 11.09 9.22
CA ARG A 193 -0.11 11.96 9.64
C ARG A 193 0.71 11.31 10.75
N ALA A 194 0.06 10.74 11.77
CA ALA A 194 0.75 10.09 12.88
C ALA A 194 1.55 8.85 12.42
N ALA A 195 1.02 8.06 11.49
CA ALA A 195 1.71 6.90 10.94
C ALA A 195 2.93 7.29 10.09
N LEU A 196 2.80 8.33 9.25
CA LEU A 196 3.92 8.87 8.46
C LEU A 196 5.01 9.48 9.35
N MET A 197 4.62 10.23 10.39
CA MET A 197 5.55 10.79 11.38
C MET A 197 6.28 9.68 12.16
N PHE A 198 5.58 8.60 12.49
CA PHE A 198 6.20 7.42 13.09
C PHE A 198 7.26 6.82 12.17
N ALA A 199 6.93 6.56 10.90
CA ALA A 199 7.88 5.98 9.95
C ALA A 199 9.10 6.90 9.72
N ALA A 200 8.89 8.23 9.65
CA ALA A 200 9.96 9.20 9.62
C ALA A 200 10.89 9.10 10.84
N GLY A 201 10.32 8.98 12.05
CA GLY A 201 11.08 8.77 13.28
C GLY A 201 11.91 7.49 13.27
N GLU A 202 11.38 6.41 12.70
CA GLU A 202 12.12 5.15 12.57
C GLU A 202 13.31 5.26 11.62
N TYR A 203 13.20 6.01 10.51
CA TYR A 203 14.36 6.30 9.66
C TYR A 203 15.44 7.11 10.39
N GLU A 204 15.07 8.10 11.22
CA GLU A 204 16.03 8.85 12.02
C GLU A 204 16.71 7.97 13.08
N ARG A 205 15.94 7.09 13.73
CA ARG A 205 16.47 6.11 14.67
C ARG A 205 17.49 5.20 13.98
N LEU A 206 17.21 4.74 12.76
CA LEU A 206 18.18 3.96 11.99
C LEU A 206 19.41 4.80 11.60
N ALA A 207 19.23 6.05 11.18
CA ALA A 207 20.33 6.94 10.79
C ALA A 207 21.27 7.30 11.96
N THR A 208 20.78 7.20 13.19
CA THR A 208 21.56 7.44 14.42
C THR A 208 22.14 6.16 15.02
N SER A 209 21.81 4.99 14.47
CA SER A 209 22.28 3.69 14.98
C SER A 209 23.80 3.52 14.84
N PRO A 210 24.45 2.69 15.68
CA PRO A 210 25.88 2.43 15.58
C PRO A 210 26.33 1.95 14.20
N GLY A 211 25.50 1.13 13.52
CA GLY A 211 25.77 0.66 12.17
C GLY A 211 25.79 1.77 11.12
N ALA A 212 24.94 2.80 11.26
CA ALA A 212 24.91 3.95 10.37
C ALA A 212 26.08 4.93 10.60
N ASN A 213 26.65 4.95 11.80
CA ASN A 213 27.76 5.85 12.16
C ASN A 213 29.14 5.33 11.73
N ALA A 214 29.22 4.10 11.21
CA ALA A 214 30.46 3.59 10.62
C ALA A 214 30.85 4.43 9.38
N PRO A 215 32.14 4.75 9.16
CA PRO A 215 32.56 5.55 7.99
C PRO A 215 32.11 4.97 6.64
N ALA A 216 32.07 3.64 6.53
CA ALA A 216 31.60 2.94 5.33
C ALA A 216 30.08 3.08 5.08
N ALA A 217 29.30 3.47 6.08
CA ALA A 217 27.84 3.57 6.02
C ALA A 217 27.32 5.01 5.89
N GLN A 218 28.21 6.00 5.69
CA GLN A 218 27.85 7.42 5.63
C GLN A 218 26.80 7.72 4.54
N THR A 219 26.90 7.08 3.37
CA THR A 219 25.91 7.20 2.29
C THR A 219 24.54 6.67 2.68
N SER A 220 24.49 5.56 3.44
CA SER A 220 23.24 4.99 3.94
C SER A 220 22.62 5.90 5.00
N LYS A 221 23.43 6.48 5.89
CA LYS A 221 22.99 7.46 6.88
C LYS A 221 22.34 8.68 6.25
N GLU A 222 22.99 9.28 5.25
CA GLU A 222 22.45 10.44 4.53
C GLU A 222 21.13 10.10 3.82
N ARG A 223 21.06 8.92 3.18
CA ARG A 223 19.81 8.44 2.56
C ARG A 223 18.67 8.32 3.58
N LEU A 224 18.93 7.70 4.73
CA LEU A 224 17.94 7.54 5.80
C LEU A 224 17.46 8.90 6.35
N GLN A 225 18.37 9.86 6.52
CA GLN A 225 18.01 11.22 6.93
C GLN A 225 17.13 11.92 5.89
N GLN A 226 17.46 11.79 4.60
CA GLN A 226 16.64 12.34 3.53
C GLN A 226 15.25 11.70 3.50
N LYS A 227 15.15 10.38 3.70
CA LYS A 227 13.87 9.65 3.85
C LYS A 227 13.01 10.24 4.96
N ALA A 228 13.59 10.41 6.15
CA ALA A 228 12.91 10.99 7.29
C ALA A 228 12.40 12.42 7.01
N ILE A 229 13.26 13.30 6.48
CA ILE A 229 12.91 14.69 6.15
C ILE A 229 11.77 14.73 5.14
N TRP A 230 11.85 13.92 4.08
CA TRP A 230 10.82 13.86 3.05
C TRP A 230 9.48 13.39 3.64
N LEU A 231 9.46 12.33 4.45
CA LEU A 231 8.24 11.82 5.06
C LEU A 231 7.60 12.82 6.03
N ARG A 232 8.39 13.57 6.79
CA ARG A 232 7.84 14.65 7.64
C ARG A 232 7.13 15.71 6.82
N ARG A 233 7.76 16.17 5.74
CA ARG A 233 7.14 17.14 4.82
C ARG A 233 5.87 16.56 4.19
N PHE A 234 5.92 15.30 3.76
CA PHE A 234 4.78 14.61 3.17
C PHE A 234 3.62 14.42 4.19
N ALA A 235 3.95 14.22 5.46
CA ALA A 235 2.99 14.15 6.55
C ALA A 235 2.30 15.50 6.86
N GLU A 236 2.91 16.61 6.46
CA GLU A 236 2.37 17.97 6.65
C GLU A 236 1.72 18.54 5.39
N GLN A 237 1.96 17.92 4.23
CA GLN A 237 1.44 18.37 2.95
C GLN A 237 -0.09 18.24 2.90
N ALA A 238 -0.75 19.28 2.39
CA ALA A 238 -2.18 19.28 2.11
C ALA A 238 -2.57 18.17 1.11
N PRO A 239 -3.82 17.68 1.11
CA PRO A 239 -4.26 16.72 0.10
C PRO A 239 -4.12 17.35 -1.29
N LEU A 240 -3.64 16.58 -2.26
CA LEU A 240 -3.66 17.01 -3.65
C LEU A 240 -5.14 17.14 -4.06
N ARG A 241 -5.54 18.35 -4.46
CA ARG A 241 -6.88 18.61 -4.98
C ARG A 241 -6.97 18.21 -6.45
#